data_AF-A0A367EGF4-F1
#
_entry.id   AF-A0A367EGF4-F1
#
_cell.length_a   1.000
_cell.length_b   1.000
_cell.length_c   1.000
_cell.angle_alpha   90.00
_cell.angle_beta   90.00
_cell.angle_gamma   90.00
#
_symmetry.space_group_name_H-M   'P 1'
#
loop_
_entity.id
_entity.type
_entity.pdbx_description
1 polymer ?
#
loop_
_entity_poly.entity_id
_entity_poly.type
_entity_poly.pdbx_seq_one_letter_code
_entity_poly.pdbx_strand_id
1 'polypeptide(L)'
;MWKRGAAGEVAGPDVANAAGGGGAAGAATAHPASPDHPGTRAAAWREIPSDVERRLYEAKSRHDWAAYLDVLAGESLYHAAPRGWLEAHPGRVAITPVWRPEIRAWCTPVYTEAMLPAPIDNPVFFSQSLGWFARGWEATDPPWLAVNPGSPCEAYFPSGPGFRALWQRHADNVRDACAPPHETLRTLWVGGPRTGAVARGLACGALMSVKNGRYWNALGHGHGYTDERRLLDRWWGVTTRETWQRHQEDLLTAEMSSPVWEFTLGVRHSLAQDFGGHVETGHWRLATERVLRSRVSTARVELSPEGVTRTEGPSEEEMEAQVAGVKRLIGRITRYEARFRADGLLPEGRFVRSVAAWDYGRASNMARFGLGARFCTLAEAEEAVLRAGRVSTAAYRSWEDFSAGYALGRCLHFDDEEFGPFYEETLTGHRLLTTEPESPWLTIPFRSEGD
;
A
#
# COMPACT_ATOMS: atom_id res chain seq x y z
N MET A 1 -2.96 1.43 7.95
CA MET A 1 -2.44 2.77 7.62
C MET A 1 -3.35 3.84 8.20
N TRP A 2 -3.85 3.67 9.43
CA TRP A 2 -5.13 4.28 9.81
C TRP A 2 -4.95 5.12 11.09
N LYS A 3 -5.72 6.20 11.29
CA LYS A 3 -5.85 6.83 12.62
C LYS A 3 -6.65 5.89 13.52
N ARG A 4 -6.35 5.84 14.82
CA ARG A 4 -7.24 5.19 15.80
C ARG A 4 -8.63 5.83 15.66
N GLY A 5 -9.65 5.05 15.27
CA GLY A 5 -11.05 5.48 15.39
C GLY A 5 -11.98 5.32 14.19
N ALA A 6 -11.59 4.75 13.05
CA ALA A 6 -12.53 4.53 11.94
C ALA A 6 -12.84 3.04 11.73
N ALA A 7 -13.55 2.45 12.69
CA ALA A 7 -14.33 1.23 12.49
C ALA A 7 -15.81 1.65 12.62
N GLY A 8 -16.52 1.69 11.51
CA GLY A 8 -17.93 2.07 11.48
C GLY A 8 -18.43 2.35 10.07
N GLU A 9 -19.11 1.35 9.51
CA GLU A 9 -20.20 1.43 8.51
C GLU A 9 -20.00 2.24 7.22
N VAL A 10 -20.04 1.52 6.08
CA VAL A 10 -20.39 2.08 4.77
C VAL A 10 -21.67 1.40 4.30
N ALA A 11 -22.80 1.98 4.68
CA ALA A 11 -24.09 1.74 4.04
C ALA A 11 -24.23 2.72 2.87
N GLY A 12 -24.46 2.19 1.65
CA GLY A 12 -24.73 3.00 0.47
C GLY A 12 -26.14 3.60 0.49
N PRO A 13 -26.36 4.78 -0.14
CA PRO A 13 -27.71 5.29 -0.30
C PRO A 13 -28.38 4.71 -1.56
N ASP A 14 -29.50 4.03 -1.33
CA ASP A 14 -30.55 3.73 -2.31
C ASP A 14 -31.21 5.03 -2.81
N VAL A 15 -31.40 5.17 -4.12
CA VAL A 15 -32.38 6.12 -4.68
C VAL A 15 -33.19 5.43 -5.77
N ALA A 16 -34.51 5.47 -5.57
CA ALA A 16 -35.54 4.77 -6.31
C ALA A 16 -35.87 5.38 -7.69
N ASN A 17 -36.32 4.47 -8.55
CA ASN A 17 -36.78 4.63 -9.94
C ASN A 17 -38.09 5.43 -10.09
N ALA A 18 -38.23 6.07 -11.26
CA ALA A 18 -39.53 6.35 -11.87
C ALA A 18 -39.46 6.03 -13.38
N ALA A 19 -40.47 5.29 -13.85
CA ALA A 19 -40.51 4.57 -15.12
C ALA A 19 -41.34 5.26 -16.20
N GLY A 20 -41.10 4.84 -17.45
CA GLY A 20 -41.99 4.99 -18.63
C GLY A 20 -41.15 5.09 -19.91
N GLY A 21 -41.36 4.36 -20.99
CA GLY A 21 -42.30 3.31 -21.38
C GLY A 21 -42.12 3.05 -22.89
N GLY A 22 -42.34 1.80 -23.34
CA GLY A 22 -42.79 1.48 -24.70
C GLY A 22 -41.75 1.21 -25.81
N GLY A 23 -41.82 0.00 -26.41
CA GLY A 23 -41.95 -0.08 -27.88
C GLY A 23 -40.95 -0.93 -28.69
N ALA A 24 -41.33 -2.20 -28.92
CA ALA A 24 -41.28 -2.96 -30.18
C ALA A 24 -39.93 -3.34 -30.87
N ALA A 25 -39.60 -4.62 -30.70
CA ALA A 25 -39.36 -5.68 -31.72
C ALA A 25 -38.90 -5.36 -33.16
N GLY A 26 -37.86 -6.07 -33.61
CA GLY A 26 -37.49 -6.24 -35.03
C GLY A 26 -36.48 -7.39 -35.22
N ALA A 27 -36.78 -8.31 -36.15
CA ALA A 27 -36.25 -9.67 -36.23
C ALA A 27 -34.87 -9.86 -36.92
N ALA A 28 -34.25 -10.97 -36.49
CA ALA A 28 -33.21 -11.82 -37.09
C ALA A 28 -32.96 -11.80 -38.60
N THR A 29 -31.71 -12.10 -38.99
CA THR A 29 -31.36 -13.07 -40.07
C THR A 29 -29.89 -13.49 -39.97
N ALA A 30 -29.60 -14.72 -40.41
CA ALA A 30 -28.38 -15.49 -40.14
C ALA A 30 -27.58 -15.86 -41.41
N HIS A 31 -26.26 -16.04 -41.21
CA HIS A 31 -25.27 -16.90 -41.91
C HIS A 31 -24.85 -16.58 -43.37
N PRO A 32 -23.65 -17.02 -43.86
CA PRO A 32 -22.86 -18.22 -43.46
C PRO A 32 -21.33 -18.03 -43.29
N ALA A 33 -20.66 -19.17 -43.03
CA ALA A 33 -19.29 -19.36 -42.54
C ALA A 33 -18.25 -19.79 -43.61
N SER A 34 -16.98 -19.89 -43.13
CA SER A 34 -15.82 -20.67 -43.61
C SER A 34 -14.72 -19.91 -44.39
N PRO A 35 -13.44 -20.39 -44.42
CA PRO A 35 -12.79 -21.51 -43.70
C PRO A 35 -11.48 -21.16 -42.94
N ASP A 36 -11.03 -22.14 -42.14
CA ASP A 36 -9.80 -22.18 -41.32
C ASP A 36 -8.48 -21.90 -42.07
N HIS A 37 -7.54 -21.26 -41.38
CA HIS A 37 -6.10 -21.26 -41.71
C HIS A 37 -5.27 -21.71 -40.49
N PRO A 38 -4.22 -22.54 -40.71
CA PRO A 38 -3.53 -23.25 -39.66
C PRO A 38 -2.57 -22.36 -38.86
N GLY A 39 -2.83 -22.28 -37.55
CA GLY A 39 -1.82 -22.32 -36.50
C GLY A 39 -0.58 -21.42 -36.63
N THR A 40 -0.76 -20.10 -36.59
CA THR A 40 0.33 -19.21 -36.17
C THR A 40 0.58 -19.47 -34.69
N ARG A 41 1.65 -20.21 -34.36
CA ARG A 41 2.16 -20.29 -32.98
C ARG A 41 2.46 -18.85 -32.53
N ALA A 42 1.58 -18.27 -31.71
CA ALA A 42 1.72 -16.89 -31.24
C ALA A 42 3.12 -16.72 -30.66
N ALA A 43 3.87 -15.72 -31.14
CA ALA A 43 5.18 -15.40 -30.60
C ALA A 43 5.02 -15.14 -29.10
N ALA A 44 5.72 -15.93 -28.27
CA ALA A 44 5.65 -15.82 -26.83
C ALA A 44 6.05 -14.40 -26.41
N TRP A 45 5.20 -13.74 -25.64
CA TRP A 45 5.48 -12.41 -25.11
C TRP A 45 6.68 -12.48 -24.16
N ARG A 46 7.83 -11.92 -24.58
CA ARG A 46 9.12 -12.08 -23.87
C ARG A 46 9.24 -11.23 -22.61
N GLU A 47 8.48 -10.15 -22.50
CA GLU A 47 8.59 -9.15 -21.43
C GLU A 47 7.23 -8.90 -20.81
N ILE A 48 6.67 -9.94 -20.20
CA ILE A 48 5.40 -9.83 -19.46
C ILE A 48 5.66 -9.03 -18.18
N PRO A 49 4.90 -7.96 -17.89
CA PRO A 49 5.21 -7.06 -16.79
C PRO A 49 4.83 -7.63 -15.43
N SER A 50 3.81 -8.48 -15.33
CA SER A 50 3.43 -9.13 -14.06
C SER A 50 2.67 -10.44 -14.27
N ASP A 51 2.36 -11.14 -13.16
CA ASP A 51 1.51 -12.33 -13.16
C ASP A 51 0.09 -12.06 -13.72
N VAL A 52 -0.46 -10.86 -13.49
CA VAL A 52 -1.78 -10.50 -14.01
C VAL A 52 -1.79 -10.50 -15.53
N GLU A 53 -0.84 -9.79 -16.13
CA GLU A 53 -0.73 -9.73 -17.59
C GLU A 53 -0.36 -11.08 -18.19
N ARG A 54 0.41 -11.92 -17.46
CA ARG A 54 0.64 -13.32 -17.84
C ARG A 54 -0.67 -14.09 -17.93
N ARG A 55 -1.49 -14.04 -16.87
CA ARG A 55 -2.78 -14.74 -16.81
C ARG A 55 -3.76 -14.23 -17.88
N LEU A 56 -3.81 -12.92 -18.11
CA LEU A 56 -4.62 -12.33 -19.19
C LEU A 56 -4.15 -12.80 -20.58
N TYR A 57 -2.84 -12.77 -20.83
CA TYR A 57 -2.26 -13.22 -22.09
C TYR A 57 -2.50 -14.71 -22.34
N GLU A 58 -2.32 -15.55 -21.32
CA GLU A 58 -2.56 -16.99 -21.40
C GLU A 58 -4.03 -17.33 -21.64
N ALA A 59 -4.95 -16.69 -20.91
CA ALA A 59 -6.39 -16.85 -21.10
C ALA A 59 -6.81 -16.44 -22.52
N LYS A 60 -6.35 -15.28 -22.99
CA LYS A 60 -6.57 -14.81 -24.36
C LYS A 60 -6.01 -15.80 -25.40
N SER A 61 -4.79 -16.30 -25.19
CA SER A 61 -4.14 -17.24 -26.12
C SER A 61 -4.88 -18.58 -26.22
N ARG A 62 -5.62 -18.98 -25.17
CA ARG A 62 -6.50 -20.15 -25.18
C ARG A 62 -7.94 -19.84 -25.61
N HIS A 63 -8.25 -18.59 -25.95
CA HIS A 63 -9.61 -18.09 -26.18
C HIS A 63 -10.58 -18.33 -25.00
N ASP A 64 -10.03 -18.41 -23.79
CA ASP A 64 -10.78 -18.57 -22.54
C ASP A 64 -11.18 -17.19 -21.99
N TRP A 65 -12.24 -16.63 -22.57
CA TRP A 65 -12.72 -15.30 -22.21
C TRP A 65 -13.35 -15.23 -20.81
N ALA A 66 -13.85 -16.34 -20.28
CA ALA A 66 -14.35 -16.41 -18.91
C ALA A 66 -13.19 -16.23 -17.92
N ALA A 67 -12.10 -16.99 -18.09
CA ALA A 67 -10.90 -16.82 -17.27
C ALA A 67 -10.27 -15.43 -17.43
N TYR A 68 -10.31 -14.86 -18.64
CA TYR A 68 -9.84 -13.49 -18.86
C TYR A 68 -10.65 -12.48 -18.03
N LEU A 69 -11.97 -12.57 -18.06
CA LEU A 69 -12.86 -11.69 -17.29
C LEU A 69 -12.76 -11.92 -15.78
N ASP A 70 -12.51 -13.17 -15.33
CA ASP A 70 -12.26 -13.47 -13.92
C ASP A 70 -10.98 -12.80 -13.41
N VAL A 71 -9.90 -12.83 -14.22
CA VAL A 71 -8.66 -12.10 -13.88
C VAL A 71 -8.94 -10.61 -13.85
N LEU A 72 -9.61 -10.06 -14.87
CA LEU A 72 -9.90 -8.63 -14.97
C LEU A 72 -10.81 -8.13 -13.83
N ALA A 73 -11.77 -8.94 -13.40
CA ALA A 73 -12.68 -8.62 -12.30
C ALA A 73 -11.97 -8.50 -10.96
N GLY A 74 -10.84 -9.21 -10.78
CA GLY A 74 -10.01 -9.16 -9.58
C GLY A 74 -9.02 -7.99 -9.52
N GLU A 75 -9.01 -7.11 -10.53
CA GLU A 75 -8.01 -6.06 -10.67
C GLU A 75 -8.65 -4.67 -10.72
N SER A 76 -7.91 -3.68 -10.23
CA SER A 76 -8.26 -2.27 -10.42
C SER A 76 -7.96 -1.86 -11.86
N LEU A 77 -8.97 -1.32 -12.55
CA LEU A 77 -8.89 -0.87 -13.93
C LEU A 77 -8.70 0.64 -13.99
N TYR A 78 -7.62 1.07 -14.60
CA TYR A 78 -7.21 2.47 -14.65
C TYR A 78 -7.54 3.11 -15.98
N HIS A 79 -7.94 4.37 -15.94
CA HIS A 79 -8.15 5.16 -17.14
C HIS A 79 -7.73 6.60 -16.94
N ALA A 80 -7.24 7.20 -18.04
CA ALA A 80 -6.66 8.52 -18.03
C ALA A 80 -7.75 9.60 -18.13
N ALA A 81 -7.59 10.66 -17.35
CA ALA A 81 -8.37 11.88 -17.47
C ALA A 81 -7.48 13.13 -17.32
N PRO A 82 -7.87 14.25 -17.94
CA PRO A 82 -7.22 15.53 -17.69
C PRO A 82 -7.38 15.93 -16.21
N ARG A 83 -6.26 16.24 -15.55
CA ARG A 83 -6.22 16.61 -14.13
C ARG A 83 -7.14 17.78 -13.81
N GLY A 84 -7.02 18.87 -14.57
CA GLY A 84 -7.84 20.07 -14.36
C GLY A 84 -9.34 19.83 -14.53
N TRP A 85 -9.73 18.86 -15.35
CA TRP A 85 -11.15 18.48 -15.48
C TRP A 85 -11.67 17.79 -14.21
N LEU A 86 -10.89 16.86 -13.64
CA LEU A 86 -11.25 16.16 -12.40
C LEU A 86 -11.30 17.11 -11.20
N GLU A 87 -10.37 18.06 -11.12
CA GLU A 87 -10.35 19.09 -10.08
C GLU A 87 -11.58 20.02 -10.20
N ALA A 88 -11.99 20.37 -11.42
CA ALA A 88 -13.18 21.20 -11.67
C ALA A 88 -14.51 20.46 -11.50
N HIS A 89 -14.52 19.12 -11.60
CA HIS A 89 -15.72 18.29 -11.49
C HIS A 89 -15.57 17.17 -10.44
N PRO A 90 -15.45 17.50 -9.14
CA PRO A 90 -15.29 16.51 -8.10
C PRO A 90 -16.40 15.45 -8.12
N GLY A 91 -16.02 14.18 -8.06
CA GLY A 91 -16.97 13.05 -8.07
C GLY A 91 -17.51 12.68 -9.45
N ARG A 92 -17.15 13.40 -10.51
CA ARG A 92 -17.45 12.99 -11.88
C ARG A 92 -16.30 12.21 -12.50
N VAL A 93 -16.64 11.38 -13.48
CA VAL A 93 -15.73 10.53 -14.23
C VAL A 93 -15.65 11.07 -15.65
N ALA A 94 -14.42 11.37 -16.11
CA ALA A 94 -14.16 11.66 -17.51
C ALA A 94 -13.62 10.40 -18.18
N ILE A 95 -14.29 9.97 -19.24
CA ILE A 95 -13.78 8.98 -20.16
C ILE A 95 -13.21 9.72 -21.36
N THR A 96 -11.97 9.41 -21.74
CA THR A 96 -11.35 9.90 -22.98
C THR A 96 -11.38 8.76 -23.99
N PRO A 97 -12.34 8.71 -24.93
CA PRO A 97 -12.45 7.63 -25.88
C PRO A 97 -11.25 7.56 -26.81
N VAL A 98 -10.89 6.35 -27.24
CA VAL A 98 -9.85 6.13 -28.27
C VAL A 98 -10.44 5.38 -29.45
N TRP A 99 -10.10 5.81 -30.66
CA TRP A 99 -10.46 5.08 -31.88
C TRP A 99 -9.52 3.90 -32.07
N ARG A 100 -10.08 2.71 -32.33
CA ARG A 100 -9.29 1.49 -32.58
C ARG A 100 -9.54 0.95 -33.99
N PRO A 101 -8.53 1.01 -34.88
CA PRO A 101 -8.66 0.50 -36.25
C PRO A 101 -9.04 -0.98 -36.34
N GLU A 102 -8.63 -1.79 -35.35
CA GLU A 102 -8.80 -3.24 -35.30
C GLU A 102 -10.28 -3.63 -35.27
N ILE A 103 -11.10 -2.86 -34.55
CA ILE A 103 -12.55 -3.05 -34.43
C ILE A 103 -13.36 -1.95 -35.13
N ARG A 104 -12.68 -0.96 -35.72
CA ARG A 104 -13.26 0.22 -36.39
C ARG A 104 -14.33 0.91 -35.53
N ALA A 105 -14.02 1.11 -34.25
CA ALA A 105 -14.93 1.73 -33.29
C ALA A 105 -14.20 2.55 -32.23
N TRP A 106 -14.95 3.48 -31.63
CA TRP A 106 -14.52 4.18 -30.41
C TRP A 106 -14.63 3.24 -29.21
N CYS A 107 -13.62 3.30 -28.35
CA CYS A 107 -13.51 2.47 -27.16
C CYS A 107 -13.20 3.31 -25.93
N THR A 108 -13.65 2.85 -24.77
CA THR A 108 -13.15 3.29 -23.47
C THR A 108 -11.87 2.50 -23.16
N PRO A 109 -10.68 3.12 -23.15
CA PRO A 109 -9.45 2.41 -22.82
C PRO A 109 -9.31 2.24 -21.32
N VAL A 110 -9.01 1.01 -20.88
CA VAL A 110 -8.66 0.70 -19.49
C VAL A 110 -7.35 -0.07 -19.43
N TYR A 111 -6.60 0.16 -18.35
CA TYR A 111 -5.29 -0.42 -18.13
C TYR A 111 -5.25 -1.15 -16.79
N THR A 112 -4.62 -2.31 -16.75
CA THR A 112 -4.20 -2.92 -15.48
C THR A 112 -3.01 -2.14 -14.91
N GLU A 113 -2.79 -2.24 -13.59
CA GLU A 113 -1.78 -1.42 -12.90
C GLU A 113 -0.36 -1.54 -13.49
N ALA A 114 0.05 -2.74 -13.90
CA ALA A 114 1.39 -3.00 -14.44
C ALA A 114 1.57 -2.50 -15.89
N MET A 115 0.49 -2.08 -16.55
CA MET A 115 0.50 -1.50 -17.90
C MET A 115 0.51 0.03 -17.88
N LEU A 116 0.51 0.65 -16.69
CA LEU A 116 0.50 2.10 -16.55
C LEU A 116 1.88 2.72 -16.83
N PRO A 117 1.93 3.88 -17.49
CA PRO A 117 3.16 4.65 -17.60
C PRO A 117 3.54 5.24 -16.23
N ALA A 118 4.80 5.66 -16.10
CA ALA A 118 5.25 6.42 -14.93
C ALA A 118 4.36 7.67 -14.70
N PRO A 119 4.02 8.01 -13.44
CA PRO A 119 3.22 9.19 -13.14
C PRO A 119 3.83 10.50 -13.67
N ILE A 120 3.07 11.22 -14.48
CA ILE A 120 3.33 12.59 -14.91
C ILE A 120 2.22 13.52 -14.41
N ASP A 121 2.42 14.84 -14.49
CA ASP A 121 1.46 15.82 -13.97
C ASP A 121 0.06 15.71 -14.62
N ASN A 122 0.03 15.55 -15.95
CA ASN A 122 -1.19 15.37 -16.71
C ASN A 122 -0.93 14.50 -17.96
N PRO A 123 -1.79 13.50 -18.29
CA PRO A 123 -3.01 13.12 -17.59
C PRO A 123 -2.75 12.39 -16.26
N VAL A 124 -3.78 12.34 -15.43
CA VAL A 124 -3.82 11.50 -14.23
C VAL A 124 -4.68 10.27 -14.48
N PHE A 125 -4.45 9.21 -13.71
CA PHE A 125 -5.26 8.00 -13.78
C PHE A 125 -6.11 7.88 -12.52
N PHE A 126 -7.33 7.42 -12.67
CA PHE A 126 -8.16 6.96 -11.56
C PHE A 126 -8.55 5.51 -11.82
N SER A 127 -8.86 4.78 -10.74
CA SER A 127 -9.11 3.35 -10.80
C SER A 127 -10.58 3.04 -10.52
N GLN A 128 -11.11 2.03 -11.21
CA GLN A 128 -12.47 1.52 -11.05
C GLN A 128 -12.48 0.00 -11.18
N SER A 129 -13.51 -0.64 -10.66
CA SER A 129 -13.72 -2.09 -10.86
C SER A 129 -14.41 -2.39 -12.19
N LEU A 130 -14.29 -3.63 -12.65
CA LEU A 130 -15.09 -4.12 -13.78
C LEU A 130 -16.61 -3.99 -13.49
N GLY A 131 -17.03 -4.22 -12.24
CA GLY A 131 -18.42 -4.05 -11.82
C GLY A 131 -18.89 -2.59 -11.87
N TRP A 132 -18.01 -1.63 -11.61
CA TRP A 132 -18.33 -0.21 -11.76
C TRP A 132 -18.68 0.11 -13.22
N PHE A 133 -17.86 -0.34 -14.17
CA PHE A 133 -18.16 -0.19 -15.60
C PHE A 133 -19.45 -0.91 -16.01
N ALA A 134 -19.72 -2.09 -15.47
CA ALA A 134 -20.94 -2.83 -15.78
C ALA A 134 -22.21 -2.02 -15.42
N ARG A 135 -22.22 -1.38 -14.24
CA ARG A 135 -23.37 -0.59 -13.74
C ARG A 135 -23.44 0.80 -14.35
N GLY A 136 -22.30 1.46 -14.51
CA GLY A 136 -22.19 2.88 -14.86
C GLY A 136 -22.17 3.19 -16.36
N TRP A 137 -22.16 2.19 -17.25
CA TRP A 137 -22.08 2.45 -18.69
C TRP A 137 -23.35 3.11 -19.24
N GLU A 138 -23.21 4.31 -19.79
CA GLU A 138 -24.28 5.10 -20.39
C GLU A 138 -24.38 4.85 -21.90
N ALA A 139 -25.52 5.19 -22.50
CA ALA A 139 -25.71 5.06 -23.95
C ALA A 139 -24.83 6.02 -24.77
N THR A 140 -24.36 7.09 -24.15
CA THR A 140 -23.42 8.06 -24.71
C THR A 140 -21.96 7.63 -24.63
N ASP A 141 -21.66 6.61 -23.82
CA ASP A 141 -20.31 6.06 -23.72
C ASP A 141 -19.96 5.24 -24.97
N PRO A 142 -18.65 5.08 -25.27
CA PRO A 142 -18.21 4.25 -26.37
C PRO A 142 -18.80 2.82 -26.32
N PRO A 143 -19.10 2.18 -27.47
CA PRO A 143 -19.73 0.86 -27.48
C PRO A 143 -18.80 -0.31 -27.09
N TRP A 144 -17.52 -0.02 -26.80
CA TRP A 144 -16.50 -1.03 -26.50
C TRP A 144 -15.63 -0.62 -25.31
N LEU A 145 -15.30 -1.59 -24.47
CA LEU A 145 -14.21 -1.53 -23.50
C LEU A 145 -12.95 -2.12 -24.13
N ALA A 146 -11.86 -1.34 -24.19
CA ALA A 146 -10.56 -1.81 -24.66
C ALA A 146 -9.62 -2.00 -23.46
N VAL A 147 -9.27 -3.25 -23.18
CA VAL A 147 -8.36 -3.60 -22.08
C VAL A 147 -6.93 -3.64 -22.60
N ASN A 148 -6.01 -2.95 -21.91
CA ASN A 148 -4.58 -2.88 -22.24
C ASN A 148 -4.29 -2.68 -23.74
N PRO A 149 -4.90 -1.65 -24.36
CA PRO A 149 -4.79 -1.41 -25.80
C PRO A 149 -3.34 -1.32 -26.28
N GLY A 150 -3.01 -2.01 -27.37
CA GLY A 150 -1.66 -2.02 -27.95
C GLY A 150 -0.67 -3.01 -27.32
N SER A 151 -1.14 -3.84 -26.38
CA SER A 151 -0.33 -4.89 -25.75
C SER A 151 -0.69 -6.29 -26.27
N PRO A 152 0.17 -7.31 -26.08
CA PRO A 152 -0.17 -8.69 -26.40
C PRO A 152 -1.41 -9.22 -25.66
N CYS A 153 -1.69 -8.71 -24.46
CA CYS A 153 -2.89 -9.04 -23.69
C CYS A 153 -4.12 -8.21 -24.07
N GLU A 154 -4.06 -7.35 -25.10
CA GLU A 154 -5.18 -6.47 -25.45
C GLU A 154 -6.47 -7.24 -25.76
N ALA A 155 -7.61 -6.74 -25.32
CA ALA A 155 -8.92 -7.35 -25.60
C ALA A 155 -10.00 -6.29 -25.73
N TYR A 156 -11.05 -6.59 -26.51
CA TYR A 156 -12.18 -5.70 -26.74
C TYR A 156 -13.48 -6.39 -26.35
N PHE A 157 -14.26 -5.73 -25.50
CA PHE A 157 -15.53 -6.24 -25.02
C PHE A 157 -16.66 -5.26 -25.37
N PRO A 158 -17.74 -5.70 -26.03
CA PRO A 158 -18.89 -4.85 -26.29
C PRO A 158 -19.57 -4.44 -24.97
N SER A 159 -20.12 -3.22 -24.90
CA SER A 159 -20.80 -2.70 -23.71
C SER A 159 -22.33 -2.86 -23.73
N GLY A 160 -22.86 -3.70 -24.62
CA GLY A 160 -24.29 -4.01 -24.68
C GLY A 160 -24.80 -4.63 -23.36
N PRO A 161 -26.11 -4.50 -23.03
CA PRO A 161 -26.65 -4.91 -21.73
C PRO A 161 -26.33 -6.36 -21.33
N GLY A 162 -26.36 -7.30 -22.28
CA GLY A 162 -26.02 -8.71 -22.02
C GLY A 162 -24.54 -8.92 -21.65
N PHE A 163 -23.63 -8.17 -22.27
CA PHE A 163 -22.20 -8.22 -21.94
C PHE A 163 -21.90 -7.53 -20.61
N ARG A 164 -22.57 -6.40 -20.32
CA ARG A 164 -22.45 -5.76 -19.00
C ARG A 164 -22.97 -6.65 -17.87
N ALA A 165 -24.06 -7.39 -18.10
CA ALA A 165 -24.54 -8.38 -17.15
C ALA A 165 -23.51 -9.51 -16.93
N LEU A 166 -22.76 -9.90 -17.98
CA LEU A 166 -21.66 -10.85 -17.84
C LEU A 166 -20.51 -10.26 -17.01
N TRP A 167 -20.09 -9.02 -17.29
CA TRP A 167 -19.06 -8.33 -16.50
C TRP A 167 -19.44 -8.22 -15.02
N GLN A 168 -20.69 -7.88 -14.73
CA GLN A 168 -21.20 -7.80 -13.36
C GLN A 168 -21.12 -9.16 -12.65
N ARG A 169 -21.51 -10.26 -13.32
CA ARG A 169 -21.39 -11.61 -12.74
C ARG A 169 -19.96 -11.96 -12.35
N HIS A 170 -18.99 -11.64 -13.21
CA HIS A 170 -17.57 -11.88 -12.89
C HIS A 170 -17.12 -10.98 -11.72
N ALA A 171 -17.55 -9.72 -11.69
CA ALA A 171 -17.25 -8.81 -10.58
C ALA A 171 -17.85 -9.27 -9.24
N ASP A 172 -19.07 -9.82 -9.25
CA ASP A 172 -19.74 -10.32 -8.04
C ASP A 172 -19.07 -11.57 -7.45
N ASN A 173 -18.32 -12.32 -8.27
CA ASN A 173 -17.56 -13.49 -7.81
C ASN A 173 -16.27 -13.11 -7.08
N VAL A 174 -15.88 -11.84 -7.08
CA VAL A 174 -14.68 -11.34 -6.41
C VAL A 174 -15.06 -10.71 -5.07
N ARG A 175 -14.34 -11.09 -4.01
CA ARG A 175 -14.60 -10.63 -2.63
C ARG A 175 -14.52 -9.10 -2.44
N ASP A 176 -13.64 -8.43 -3.19
CA ASP A 176 -13.51 -6.97 -3.21
C ASP A 176 -13.24 -6.51 -4.65
N ALA A 177 -14.25 -5.94 -5.31
CA ALA A 177 -14.19 -5.66 -6.74
C ALA A 177 -13.21 -4.53 -7.10
N CYS A 178 -12.83 -3.64 -6.16
CA CYS A 178 -11.95 -2.50 -6.41
C CYS A 178 -10.53 -2.66 -5.85
N ALA A 179 -10.21 -3.79 -5.21
CA ALA A 179 -8.91 -4.03 -4.62
C ALA A 179 -8.35 -5.39 -5.09
N PRO A 180 -7.09 -5.44 -5.54
CA PRO A 180 -6.41 -6.71 -5.78
C PRO A 180 -6.39 -7.56 -4.51
N PRO A 181 -6.22 -8.90 -4.61
CA PRO A 181 -6.23 -9.78 -3.46
C PRO A 181 -5.28 -9.30 -2.36
N HIS A 182 -5.85 -9.01 -1.19
CA HIS A 182 -5.08 -8.67 0.01
C HIS A 182 -4.13 -9.80 0.37
N GLU A 183 -3.02 -9.44 1.03
CA GLU A 183 -2.03 -10.39 1.52
C GLU A 183 -1.37 -11.22 0.41
N THR A 184 -1.10 -10.59 -0.73
CA THR A 184 -0.38 -11.22 -1.84
C THR A 184 0.92 -10.49 -2.16
N LEU A 185 1.99 -11.26 -2.38
CA LEU A 185 3.23 -10.71 -2.92
C LEU A 185 3.06 -10.48 -4.42
N ARG A 186 3.11 -9.21 -4.83
CA ARG A 186 3.08 -8.83 -6.24
C ARG A 186 4.37 -8.11 -6.62
N THR A 187 5.00 -8.58 -7.68
CA THR A 187 6.24 -8.01 -8.23
C THR A 187 6.00 -7.55 -9.65
N LEU A 188 6.41 -6.32 -9.96
CA LEU A 188 6.47 -5.82 -11.31
C LEU A 188 7.79 -6.27 -11.94
N TRP A 189 7.77 -7.23 -12.86
CA TRP A 189 8.96 -7.77 -13.51
C TRP A 189 9.57 -6.81 -14.54
N VAL A 190 8.74 -5.96 -15.15
CA VAL A 190 9.12 -4.94 -16.15
C VAL A 190 8.61 -3.57 -15.72
N GLY A 191 9.50 -2.57 -15.65
CA GLY A 191 9.15 -1.19 -15.29
C GLY A 191 9.28 -0.84 -13.80
N GLY A 192 9.51 -1.83 -12.93
CA GLY A 192 9.80 -1.61 -11.50
C GLY A 192 11.24 -2.01 -11.15
N PRO A 193 11.97 -1.24 -10.32
CA PRO A 193 13.32 -1.62 -9.90
C PRO A 193 13.29 -2.88 -9.04
N ARG A 194 14.04 -3.92 -9.44
CA ARG A 194 14.18 -5.18 -8.69
C ARG A 194 15.52 -5.32 -7.96
N THR A 195 16.43 -4.39 -8.19
CA THR A 195 17.78 -4.37 -7.62
C THR A 195 18.20 -2.93 -7.32
N GLY A 196 19.24 -2.78 -6.49
CA GLY A 196 19.83 -1.46 -6.18
C GLY A 196 19.11 -0.71 -5.05
N ALA A 197 19.56 0.52 -4.81
CA ALA A 197 19.15 1.29 -3.63
C ALA A 197 17.67 1.71 -3.65
N VAL A 198 17.12 2.05 -4.81
CA VAL A 198 15.68 2.39 -4.94
C VAL A 198 14.82 1.17 -4.60
N ALA A 199 15.14 0.01 -5.17
CA ALA A 199 14.43 -1.24 -4.87
C ALA A 199 14.48 -1.58 -3.38
N ARG A 200 15.64 -1.41 -2.73
CA ARG A 200 15.82 -1.60 -1.28
C ARG A 200 14.95 -0.64 -0.46
N GLY A 201 14.87 0.63 -0.86
CA GLY A 201 13.98 1.61 -0.23
C GLY A 201 12.49 1.23 -0.37
N LEU A 202 12.09 0.74 -1.55
CA LEU A 202 10.73 0.25 -1.79
C LEU A 202 10.43 -1.02 -0.97
N ALA A 203 11.42 -1.91 -0.84
CA ALA A 203 11.33 -3.11 -0.03
C ALA A 203 11.08 -2.84 1.46
N CYS A 204 11.49 -1.68 1.98
CA CYS A 204 11.13 -1.25 3.35
C CYS A 204 9.61 -1.05 3.50
N GLY A 205 8.92 -0.68 2.41
CA GLY A 205 7.47 -0.53 2.36
C GLY A 205 6.70 -1.80 1.99
N ALA A 206 7.38 -2.94 1.79
CA ALA A 206 6.80 -4.14 1.22
C ALA A 206 5.68 -4.76 2.10
N LEU A 207 5.79 -4.70 3.43
CA LEU A 207 4.74 -5.20 4.34
C LEU A 207 3.37 -4.55 4.05
N MET A 208 3.35 -3.25 3.78
CA MET A 208 2.10 -2.56 3.44
C MET A 208 1.67 -2.81 1.99
N SER A 209 2.63 -3.01 1.08
CA SER A 209 2.33 -3.39 -0.30
C SER A 209 1.64 -4.75 -0.37
N VAL A 210 2.18 -5.75 0.33
CA VAL A 210 1.60 -7.10 0.45
C VAL A 210 0.21 -7.04 1.07
N LYS A 211 0.06 -6.32 2.20
CA LYS A 211 -1.24 -6.12 2.84
C LYS A 211 -2.28 -5.56 1.86
N ASN A 212 -1.90 -4.56 1.06
CA ASN A 212 -2.82 -3.87 0.17
C ASN A 212 -2.89 -4.49 -1.24
N GLY A 213 -2.26 -5.64 -1.48
CA GLY A 213 -2.21 -6.30 -2.79
C GLY A 213 -1.57 -5.44 -3.88
N ARG A 214 -0.61 -4.57 -3.54
CA ARG A 214 0.08 -3.66 -4.47
C ARG A 214 1.44 -4.20 -4.86
N TYR A 215 1.92 -3.84 -6.06
CA TYR A 215 3.31 -4.14 -6.44
C TYR A 215 4.28 -3.51 -5.45
N TRP A 216 5.17 -4.29 -4.85
CA TRP A 216 6.10 -3.74 -3.85
C TRP A 216 7.10 -2.76 -4.47
N ASN A 217 7.44 -2.94 -5.75
CA ASN A 217 8.45 -2.19 -6.48
C ASN A 217 7.91 -1.13 -7.46
N ALA A 218 6.68 -0.65 -7.27
CA ALA A 218 6.09 0.35 -8.17
C ALA A 218 5.98 1.74 -7.53
N LEU A 219 6.66 2.73 -8.12
CA LEU A 219 6.38 4.17 -7.94
C LEU A 219 5.24 4.59 -8.89
N GLY A 220 4.11 3.90 -8.77
CA GLY A 220 2.98 4.01 -9.68
C GLY A 220 1.92 5.02 -9.25
N HIS A 221 0.71 4.87 -9.80
CA HIS A 221 -0.43 5.76 -9.56
C HIS A 221 -1.21 5.46 -8.27
N GLY A 222 -0.78 4.49 -7.46
CA GLY A 222 -1.50 4.09 -6.25
C GLY A 222 -2.95 3.69 -6.54
N HIS A 223 -3.89 4.11 -5.70
CA HIS A 223 -5.32 3.88 -5.92
C HIS A 223 -5.93 4.76 -7.05
N GLY A 224 -5.09 5.53 -7.74
CA GLY A 224 -5.52 6.55 -8.69
C GLY A 224 -5.67 7.91 -8.00
N TYR A 225 -5.54 8.98 -8.77
CA TYR A 225 -5.35 10.35 -8.30
C TYR A 225 -6.41 10.80 -7.27
N THR A 226 -7.70 10.60 -7.57
CA THR A 226 -8.79 11.03 -6.69
C THR A 226 -8.85 10.24 -5.39
N ASP A 227 -8.70 8.92 -5.47
CA ASP A 227 -8.79 8.04 -4.29
C ASP A 227 -7.55 8.15 -3.43
N GLU A 228 -6.36 8.31 -4.03
CA GLU A 228 -5.12 8.55 -3.31
C GLU A 228 -5.22 9.82 -2.45
N ARG A 229 -5.73 10.92 -3.03
CA ARG A 229 -5.99 12.16 -2.29
C ARG A 229 -7.02 11.98 -1.18
N ARG A 230 -8.12 11.26 -1.46
CA ARG A 230 -9.17 10.98 -0.48
C ARG A 230 -8.63 10.15 0.70
N LEU A 231 -7.80 9.14 0.42
CA LEU A 231 -7.20 8.28 1.43
C LEU A 231 -6.16 9.04 2.26
N LEU A 232 -5.33 9.88 1.63
CA LEU A 232 -4.38 10.74 2.33
C LEU A 232 -5.08 11.75 3.25
N ASP A 233 -6.16 12.38 2.80
CA ASP A 233 -6.96 13.27 3.63
C ASP A 233 -7.61 12.50 4.80
N ARG A 234 -8.34 11.43 4.50
CA ARG A 234 -9.06 10.64 5.51
C ARG A 234 -8.12 10.10 6.60
N TRP A 235 -6.98 9.54 6.21
CA TRP A 235 -6.13 8.79 7.13
C TRP A 235 -4.99 9.61 7.72
N TRP A 236 -4.51 10.64 7.00
CA TRP A 236 -3.37 11.45 7.43
C TRP A 236 -3.73 12.92 7.62
N GLY A 237 -4.86 13.39 7.10
CA GLY A 237 -5.18 14.83 7.04
C GLY A 237 -4.30 15.56 6.03
N VAL A 238 -3.74 14.85 5.05
CA VAL A 238 -2.85 15.40 4.03
C VAL A 238 -3.67 15.83 2.82
N THR A 239 -3.80 17.14 2.64
CA THR A 239 -4.55 17.76 1.53
C THR A 239 -3.67 18.62 0.63
N THR A 240 -2.43 18.92 1.06
CA THR A 240 -1.48 19.80 0.37
C THR A 240 -0.09 19.17 0.28
N ARG A 241 0.76 19.76 -0.57
CA ARG A 241 2.16 19.35 -0.71
C ARG A 241 2.96 19.59 0.57
N GLU A 242 2.73 20.71 1.25
CA GLU A 242 3.46 21.10 2.46
C GLU A 242 3.14 20.14 3.61
N THR A 243 1.86 19.77 3.76
CA THR A 243 1.43 18.79 4.77
C THR A 243 1.98 17.41 4.46
N TRP A 244 2.03 17.02 3.18
CA TRP A 244 2.69 15.78 2.75
C TRP A 244 4.19 15.80 3.08
N GLN A 245 4.92 16.87 2.74
CA GLN A 245 6.36 17.00 2.99
C GLN A 245 6.69 16.86 4.48
N ARG A 246 5.91 17.50 5.35
CA ARG A 246 6.07 17.37 6.80
C ARG A 246 5.90 15.92 7.26
N HIS A 247 4.81 15.26 6.89
CA HIS A 247 4.61 13.86 7.26
C HIS A 247 5.68 12.92 6.69
N GLN A 248 6.17 13.20 5.47
CA GLN A 248 7.28 12.46 4.89
C GLN A 248 8.55 12.62 5.73
N GLU A 249 8.85 13.83 6.19
CA GLU A 249 10.02 14.08 7.04
C GLU A 249 9.86 13.46 8.43
N ASP A 250 8.72 13.66 9.10
CA ASP A 250 8.44 13.08 10.42
C ASP A 250 8.58 11.55 10.41
N LEU A 251 8.20 10.90 9.31
CA LEU A 251 8.38 9.45 9.13
C LEU A 251 9.85 9.07 8.88
N LEU A 252 10.63 9.90 8.18
CA LEU A 252 12.04 9.65 7.92
C LEU A 252 12.92 9.90 9.15
N THR A 253 12.49 10.77 10.07
CA THR A 253 13.16 11.05 11.36
C THR A 253 12.65 10.17 12.51
N ALA A 254 11.68 9.29 12.24
CA ALA A 254 11.02 8.43 13.24
C ALA A 254 10.31 9.21 14.38
N GLU A 255 9.77 10.38 14.07
CA GLU A 255 9.07 11.26 15.00
C GLU A 255 7.55 11.02 15.04
N MET A 256 7.02 10.20 14.12
CA MET A 256 5.59 9.83 14.11
C MET A 256 5.23 8.78 15.16
N SER A 257 6.19 7.95 15.57
CA SER A 257 6.03 6.98 16.65
C SER A 257 6.22 7.62 18.03
N SER A 258 5.61 7.03 19.06
CA SER A 258 5.67 7.61 20.41
C SER A 258 7.11 7.60 20.94
N PRO A 259 7.69 8.75 21.37
CA PRO A 259 9.05 8.80 21.89
C PRO A 259 9.30 7.90 23.10
N VAL A 260 8.24 7.59 23.87
CA VAL A 260 8.32 6.69 25.03
C VAL A 260 8.63 5.25 24.62
N TRP A 261 8.24 4.82 23.41
CA TRP A 261 8.53 3.48 22.89
C TRP A 261 10.01 3.32 22.60
N GLU A 262 10.57 4.25 21.81
CA GLU A 262 12.01 4.28 21.50
C GLU A 262 12.85 4.46 22.77
N PHE A 263 12.44 5.34 23.68
CA PHE A 263 13.11 5.48 24.97
C PHE A 263 13.17 4.16 25.75
N THR A 264 12.03 3.47 25.87
CA THR A 264 11.92 2.24 26.65
C THR A 264 12.78 1.13 26.06
N LEU A 265 12.75 0.96 24.73
CA LEU A 265 13.58 -0.01 24.01
C LEU A 265 15.06 0.35 24.04
N GLY A 266 15.38 1.65 23.90
CA GLY A 266 16.75 2.17 23.96
C GLY A 266 17.42 1.91 25.31
N VAL A 267 16.69 2.04 26.43
CA VAL A 267 17.22 1.64 27.74
C VAL A 267 17.59 0.15 27.76
N ARG A 268 16.73 -0.75 27.25
CA ARG A 268 17.08 -2.18 27.18
C ARG A 268 18.26 -2.43 26.27
N HIS A 269 18.33 -1.73 25.14
CA HIS A 269 19.41 -1.90 24.18
C HIS A 269 20.76 -1.52 24.79
N SER A 270 20.84 -0.41 25.53
CA SER A 270 22.03 0.00 26.27
C SER A 270 22.44 -1.05 27.31
N LEU A 271 21.49 -1.52 28.14
CA LEU A 271 21.76 -2.56 29.14
C LEU A 271 22.29 -3.85 28.49
N ALA A 272 21.72 -4.24 27.35
CA ALA A 272 22.16 -5.42 26.63
C ALA A 272 23.59 -5.29 26.09
N GLN A 273 24.02 -4.09 25.72
CA GLN A 273 25.41 -3.82 25.31
C GLN A 273 26.36 -3.89 26.50
N ASP A 274 25.95 -3.36 27.65
CA ASP A 274 26.77 -3.33 28.87
C ASP A 274 26.96 -4.70 29.51
N PHE A 275 25.93 -5.56 29.47
CA PHE A 275 25.91 -6.87 30.13
C PHE A 275 26.05 -8.06 29.16
N GLY A 276 26.41 -7.81 27.90
CA GLY A 276 26.74 -8.87 26.94
C GLY A 276 25.54 -9.68 26.42
N GLY A 277 24.33 -9.11 26.44
CA GLY A 277 23.17 -9.73 25.79
C GLY A 277 21.87 -9.63 26.58
N HIS A 278 21.37 -10.77 27.07
CA HIS A 278 20.01 -10.88 27.61
C HIS A 278 19.78 -9.95 28.81
N VAL A 279 18.63 -9.27 28.83
CA VAL A 279 18.22 -8.37 29.92
C VAL A 279 16.91 -8.88 30.52
N GLU A 280 16.95 -9.26 31.80
CA GLU A 280 15.75 -9.68 32.52
C GLU A 280 14.74 -8.52 32.65
N THR A 281 13.45 -8.83 32.54
CA THR A 281 12.37 -7.83 32.60
C THR A 281 12.38 -7.02 33.90
N GLY A 282 12.71 -7.65 35.04
CA GLY A 282 12.82 -6.97 36.33
C GLY A 282 13.93 -5.92 36.34
N HIS A 283 15.11 -6.29 35.83
CA HIS A 283 16.25 -5.38 35.71
C HIS A 283 15.96 -4.23 34.75
N TRP A 284 15.32 -4.52 33.61
CA TRP A 284 14.88 -3.49 32.67
C TRP A 284 13.95 -2.47 33.31
N ARG A 285 12.91 -2.91 34.05
CA ARG A 285 11.98 -2.00 34.75
C ARG A 285 12.69 -1.09 35.74
N LEU A 286 13.60 -1.63 36.55
CA LEU A 286 14.35 -0.86 37.57
C LEU A 286 15.29 0.16 36.92
N ALA A 287 16.01 -0.25 35.88
CA ALA A 287 16.91 0.63 35.15
C ALA A 287 16.15 1.76 34.44
N THR A 288 15.03 1.46 33.77
CA THR A 288 14.22 2.47 33.11
C THR A 288 13.62 3.46 34.10
N GLU A 289 13.13 3.00 35.26
CA GLU A 289 12.69 3.89 36.35
C GLU A 289 13.81 4.81 36.81
N ARG A 290 15.01 4.27 37.05
CA ARG A 290 16.16 5.07 37.49
C ARG A 290 16.50 6.17 36.48
N VAL A 291 16.51 5.83 35.18
CA VAL A 291 16.80 6.78 34.10
C VAL A 291 15.69 7.85 33.98
N LEU A 292 14.42 7.48 34.14
CA LEU A 292 13.31 8.45 34.15
C LEU A 292 13.45 9.44 35.29
N ARG A 293 13.68 8.95 36.52
CA ARG A 293 13.85 9.79 37.71
C ARG A 293 15.06 10.73 37.58
N SER A 294 16.17 10.27 36.98
CA SER A 294 17.37 11.11 36.80
C SER A 294 17.23 12.18 35.71
N ARG A 295 16.46 11.93 34.64
CA ARG A 295 16.25 12.89 33.54
C ARG A 295 15.36 14.06 33.93
N VAL A 296 14.52 13.86 34.94
CA VAL A 296 13.51 14.82 35.35
C VAL A 296 13.97 15.69 36.52
N SER A 297 14.93 15.20 37.33
CA SER A 297 15.56 15.99 38.39
C SER A 297 16.35 17.22 37.91
N THR A 298 16.58 17.36 36.59
CA THR A 298 17.17 18.55 35.99
C THR A 298 16.07 19.53 35.55
N ALA A 299 15.87 20.59 36.33
CA ALA A 299 15.05 21.74 35.92
C ALA A 299 15.48 22.22 34.53
N ARG A 300 14.53 22.34 33.58
CA ARG A 300 14.83 22.91 32.27
C ARG A 300 14.88 24.42 32.39
N VAL A 301 16.05 24.97 32.11
CA VAL A 301 16.27 26.41 31.99
C VAL A 301 16.17 26.73 30.51
N GLU A 302 15.07 27.34 30.10
CA GLU A 302 14.88 27.79 28.73
C GLU A 302 15.22 29.28 28.64
N LEU A 303 16.11 29.63 27.72
CA LEU A 303 16.42 31.01 27.37
C LEU A 303 15.43 31.44 26.29
N SER A 304 14.45 32.24 26.66
CA SER A 304 13.52 32.89 25.73
C SER A 304 13.94 34.35 25.49
N PRO A 305 13.44 35.01 24.42
CA PRO A 305 13.66 36.44 24.19
C PRO A 305 13.16 37.33 25.35
N GLU A 306 12.24 36.83 26.19
CA GLU A 306 11.69 37.52 27.36
C GLU A 306 12.45 37.24 28.68
N GLY A 307 13.46 36.37 28.67
CA GLY A 307 14.29 36.07 29.84
C GLY A 307 14.48 34.57 30.10
N VAL A 308 15.01 34.25 31.30
CA VAL A 308 15.24 32.86 31.75
C VAL A 308 13.94 32.30 32.33
N THR A 309 13.31 31.38 31.62
CA THR A 309 12.14 30.65 32.10
C THR A 309 12.62 29.34 32.74
N ARG A 310 12.35 29.16 34.04
CA ARG A 310 12.58 27.90 34.73
C ARG A 310 11.28 27.11 34.71
N THR A 311 11.21 26.07 33.90
CA THR A 311 10.06 25.16 33.91
C THR A 311 10.21 24.24 35.13
N GLU A 312 9.26 24.31 36.06
CA GLU A 312 9.21 23.36 37.17
C GLU A 312 9.06 21.94 36.61
N GLY A 313 9.77 20.99 37.23
CA GLY A 313 9.65 19.59 36.85
C GLY A 313 8.24 19.06 37.14
N PRO A 314 7.85 17.92 36.53
CA PRO A 314 6.61 17.24 36.88
C PRO A 314 6.59 16.91 38.37
N SER A 315 5.39 16.98 38.95
CA SER A 315 5.10 16.60 40.33
C SER A 315 5.48 15.14 40.61
N GLU A 316 5.60 14.79 41.89
CA GLU A 316 5.85 13.40 42.29
C GLU A 316 4.75 12.45 41.78
N GLU A 317 3.49 12.89 41.80
CA GLU A 317 2.37 12.10 41.28
C GLU A 317 2.49 11.83 39.76
N GLU A 318 2.84 12.86 38.98
CA GLU A 318 3.08 12.71 37.54
C GLU A 318 4.29 11.82 37.25
N MET A 319 5.35 11.91 38.06
CA MET A 319 6.50 11.02 37.99
C MET A 319 6.11 9.57 38.24
N GLU A 320 5.36 9.28 39.31
CA GLU A 320 4.89 7.93 39.60
C GLU A 320 3.98 7.41 38.48
N ALA A 321 3.11 8.25 37.92
CA ALA A 321 2.26 7.89 36.79
C ALA A 321 3.09 7.54 35.53
N GLN A 322 4.13 8.33 35.22
CA GLN A 322 5.05 8.05 34.10
C GLN A 322 5.82 6.73 34.32
N VAL A 323 6.39 6.53 35.51
CA VAL A 323 7.09 5.29 35.88
C VAL A 323 6.16 4.08 35.76
N ALA A 324 4.93 4.18 36.29
CA ALA A 324 3.93 3.13 36.17
C ALA A 324 3.55 2.85 34.71
N GLY A 325 3.40 3.91 33.89
CA GLY A 325 3.13 3.80 32.46
C GLY A 325 4.21 3.04 31.70
N VAL A 326 5.48 3.38 31.94
CA VAL A 326 6.61 2.72 31.28
C VAL A 326 6.78 1.27 31.76
N LYS A 327 6.59 0.99 33.05
CA LYS A 327 6.58 -0.40 33.57
C LYS A 327 5.49 -1.26 32.93
N ARG A 328 4.29 -0.70 32.71
CA ARG A 328 3.22 -1.37 31.95
C ARG A 328 3.66 -1.62 30.52
N LEU A 329 4.17 -0.60 29.81
CA LEU A 329 4.68 -0.72 28.44
C LEU A 329 5.74 -1.83 28.29
N ILE A 330 6.71 -1.92 29.22
CA ILE A 330 7.70 -3.00 29.26
C ILE A 330 7.02 -4.38 29.31
N GLY A 331 5.98 -4.52 30.13
CA GLY A 331 5.17 -5.75 30.19
C GLY A 331 4.52 -6.07 28.85
N ARG A 332 3.96 -5.06 28.18
CA ARG A 332 3.33 -5.21 26.85
C ARG A 332 4.31 -5.67 25.79
N ILE A 333 5.46 -4.99 25.70
CA ILE A 333 6.53 -5.35 24.76
C ILE A 333 6.98 -6.79 24.99
N THR A 334 7.18 -7.19 26.25
CA THR A 334 7.61 -8.57 26.58
C THR A 334 6.61 -9.62 26.10
N ARG A 335 5.29 -9.35 26.19
CA ARG A 335 4.25 -10.25 25.70
C ARG A 335 4.20 -10.31 24.18
N TYR A 336 4.31 -9.18 23.48
CA TYR A 336 4.42 -9.18 22.03
C TYR A 336 5.65 -9.96 21.55
N GLU A 337 6.81 -9.75 22.17
CA GLU A 337 8.03 -10.48 21.80
C GLU A 337 7.93 -11.98 22.06
N ALA A 338 7.26 -12.37 23.15
CA ALA A 338 6.98 -13.78 23.42
C ALA A 338 6.10 -14.39 22.31
N ARG A 339 5.06 -13.67 21.87
CA ARG A 339 4.23 -14.10 20.75
C ARG A 339 5.01 -14.15 19.43
N PHE A 340 5.84 -13.14 19.17
CA PHE A 340 6.67 -13.09 17.96
C PHE A 340 7.63 -14.27 17.88
N ARG A 341 8.21 -14.70 19.02
CA ARG A 341 9.03 -15.91 19.08
C ARG A 341 8.22 -17.18 18.81
N ALA A 342 7.06 -17.31 19.46
CA ALA A 342 6.17 -18.45 19.26
C ALA A 342 5.74 -18.61 17.80
N ASP A 343 5.52 -17.52 17.08
CA ASP A 343 5.05 -17.53 15.69
C ASP A 343 6.18 -17.44 14.64
N GLY A 344 7.44 -17.40 15.07
CA GLY A 344 8.63 -17.40 14.20
C GLY A 344 9.03 -16.05 13.61
N LEU A 345 8.38 -14.95 14.02
CA LEU A 345 8.69 -13.59 13.55
C LEU A 345 9.98 -13.04 14.19
N LEU A 346 10.30 -13.50 15.39
CA LEU A 346 11.50 -13.12 16.13
C LEU A 346 12.26 -14.39 16.55
N PRO A 347 13.58 -14.52 16.31
CA PRO A 347 14.30 -15.71 16.74
C PRO A 347 14.37 -15.85 18.27
N GLU A 348 14.57 -17.09 18.74
CA GLU A 348 14.74 -17.37 20.17
C GLU A 348 15.91 -16.58 20.78
N GLY A 349 15.70 -16.12 22.03
CA GLY A 349 16.67 -15.28 22.74
C GLY A 349 16.89 -13.88 22.15
N ARG A 350 16.23 -13.52 21.04
CA ARG A 350 16.29 -12.17 20.45
C ARG A 350 15.15 -11.29 20.94
N PHE A 351 15.33 -9.99 20.75
CA PHE A 351 14.45 -8.96 21.24
C PHE A 351 14.47 -7.76 20.28
N VAL A 352 13.38 -7.00 20.23
CA VAL A 352 13.22 -5.82 19.36
C VAL A 352 14.03 -4.66 19.93
N ARG A 353 14.84 -4.01 19.08
CA ARG A 353 15.77 -2.93 19.50
C ARG A 353 15.21 -1.53 19.29
N SER A 354 14.32 -1.38 18.31
CA SER A 354 13.69 -0.12 17.94
C SER A 354 12.40 -0.43 17.17
N VAL A 355 11.40 0.45 17.27
CA VAL A 355 10.16 0.44 16.48
C VAL A 355 10.19 1.43 15.31
N ALA A 356 11.29 2.14 15.08
CA ALA A 356 11.46 3.10 13.99
C ALA A 356 11.13 2.55 12.59
N ALA A 357 11.28 1.24 12.36
CA ALA A 357 10.86 0.56 11.13
C ALA A 357 9.37 0.76 10.81
N TRP A 358 8.52 0.92 11.83
CA TRP A 358 7.11 1.28 11.64
C TRP A 358 6.95 2.63 10.93
N ASP A 359 7.83 3.58 11.21
CA ASP A 359 7.86 4.88 10.54
C ASP A 359 8.54 4.76 9.17
N TYR A 360 9.71 4.11 9.09
CA TYR A 360 10.47 4.00 7.84
C TYR A 360 9.74 3.22 6.74
N GLY A 361 9.07 2.11 7.09
CA GLY A 361 8.25 1.37 6.14
C GLY A 361 7.05 2.18 5.65
N ARG A 362 6.47 3.04 6.51
CA ARG A 362 5.44 4.00 6.11
C ARG A 362 6.03 5.15 5.31
N ALA A 363 7.26 5.60 5.57
CA ALA A 363 7.95 6.65 4.82
C ALA A 363 8.15 6.25 3.35
N SER A 364 8.54 4.99 3.12
CA SER A 364 8.65 4.41 1.77
C SER A 364 7.33 4.47 0.99
N ASN A 365 6.22 4.18 1.67
CA ASN A 365 4.90 4.26 1.05
C ASN A 365 4.33 5.68 0.97
N MET A 366 4.62 6.56 1.92
CA MET A 366 4.22 7.97 1.90
C MET A 366 4.78 8.68 0.66
N ALA A 367 5.99 8.30 0.22
CA ALA A 367 6.55 8.75 -1.05
C ALA A 367 5.68 8.35 -2.25
N ARG A 368 5.18 7.11 -2.27
CA ARG A 368 4.29 6.58 -3.32
C ARG A 368 2.94 7.29 -3.31
N PHE A 369 2.36 7.49 -2.13
CA PHE A 369 1.09 8.18 -1.96
C PHE A 369 1.19 9.64 -2.41
N GLY A 370 2.27 10.32 -2.06
CA GLY A 370 2.56 11.68 -2.51
C GLY A 370 2.61 11.79 -4.04
N LEU A 371 3.26 10.82 -4.70
CA LEU A 371 3.35 10.79 -6.16
C LEU A 371 1.98 10.53 -6.80
N GLY A 372 1.24 9.52 -6.32
CA GLY A 372 -0.11 9.19 -6.79
C GLY A 372 -1.08 10.37 -6.66
N ALA A 373 -0.97 11.14 -5.56
CA ALA A 373 -1.78 12.32 -5.28
C ALA A 373 -1.29 13.63 -5.93
N ARG A 374 -0.16 13.58 -6.67
CA ARG A 374 0.53 14.74 -7.27
C ARG A 374 0.96 15.81 -6.26
N PHE A 375 1.33 15.39 -5.05
CA PHE A 375 2.00 16.25 -4.07
C PHE A 375 3.51 16.31 -4.28
N CYS A 376 4.11 15.32 -4.96
CA CYS A 376 5.52 15.33 -5.33
C CYS A 376 5.76 14.84 -6.75
N THR A 377 6.96 15.16 -7.26
CA THR A 377 7.45 14.63 -8.53
C THR A 377 8.00 13.21 -8.37
N LEU A 378 8.18 12.50 -9.48
CA LEU A 378 8.79 11.16 -9.46
C LEU A 378 10.18 11.17 -8.82
N ALA A 379 11.01 12.17 -9.14
CA ALA A 379 12.36 12.31 -8.60
C ALA A 379 12.35 12.50 -7.08
N GLU A 380 11.43 13.32 -6.56
CA GLU A 380 11.28 13.52 -5.11
C GLU A 380 10.79 12.26 -4.39
N ALA A 381 9.89 11.50 -5.03
CA ALA A 381 9.44 10.22 -4.50
C ALA A 381 10.58 9.19 -4.46
N GLU A 382 11.39 9.10 -5.52
CA GLU A 382 12.59 8.25 -5.55
C GLU A 382 13.59 8.65 -4.45
N GLU A 383 13.86 9.94 -4.28
CA GLU A 383 14.75 10.43 -3.23
C GLU A 383 14.24 10.08 -1.83
N ALA A 384 12.94 10.27 -1.57
CA ALA A 384 12.32 9.91 -0.31
C ALA A 384 12.41 8.40 -0.01
N VAL A 385 12.21 7.56 -1.03
CA VAL A 385 12.38 6.10 -0.93
C VAL A 385 13.83 5.73 -0.66
N LEU A 386 14.78 6.37 -1.33
CA LEU A 386 16.21 6.17 -1.08
C LEU A 386 16.58 6.54 0.37
N ARG A 387 16.04 7.66 0.88
CA ARG A 387 16.22 8.07 2.29
C ARG A 387 15.64 7.02 3.24
N ALA A 388 14.43 6.52 2.97
CA ALA A 388 13.79 5.46 3.78
C ALA A 388 14.66 4.19 3.84
N GLY A 389 15.28 3.80 2.71
CA GLY A 389 16.25 2.71 2.68
C GLY A 389 17.47 2.98 3.58
N ARG A 390 18.09 4.16 3.47
CA ARG A 390 19.28 4.52 4.26
C ARG A 390 19.03 4.56 5.76
N VAL A 391 17.94 5.18 6.21
CA VAL A 391 17.62 5.22 7.65
C VAL A 391 17.28 3.83 8.19
N SER A 392 16.67 2.97 7.37
CA SER A 392 16.40 1.58 7.72
C SER A 392 17.67 0.76 7.89
N THR A 393 18.63 0.87 6.95
CA THR A 393 19.89 0.11 7.04
C THR A 393 20.79 0.57 8.18
N ALA A 394 20.71 1.85 8.56
CA ALA A 394 21.40 2.40 9.72
C ALA A 394 20.83 1.85 11.06
N ALA A 395 19.50 1.75 11.19
CA ALA A 395 18.86 1.33 12.44
C ALA A 395 18.81 -0.20 12.63
N TYR A 396 18.68 -0.96 11.54
CA TYR A 396 18.43 -2.42 11.58
C TYR A 396 19.57 -3.22 10.98
N ARG A 397 19.61 -4.53 11.26
CA ARG A 397 20.70 -5.44 10.82
C ARG A 397 20.29 -6.40 9.71
N SER A 398 19.02 -6.72 9.59
CA SER A 398 18.47 -7.61 8.57
C SER A 398 17.00 -7.30 8.31
N TRP A 399 16.42 -7.93 7.28
CA TRP A 399 14.99 -7.80 6.99
C TRP A 399 14.11 -8.33 8.12
N GLU A 400 14.51 -9.42 8.79
CA GLU A 400 13.78 -10.00 9.92
C GLU A 400 13.78 -9.05 11.12
N ASP A 401 14.93 -8.43 11.42
CA ASP A 401 15.07 -7.44 12.48
C ASP A 401 14.25 -6.17 12.18
N PHE A 402 14.25 -5.71 10.92
CA PHE A 402 13.37 -4.64 10.44
C PHE A 402 11.90 -5.01 10.60
N SER A 403 11.52 -6.23 10.19
CA SER A 403 10.14 -6.73 10.29
C SER A 403 9.67 -6.80 11.74
N ALA A 404 10.52 -7.22 12.67
CA ALA A 404 10.18 -7.28 14.09
C ALA A 404 9.96 -5.89 14.68
N GLY A 405 10.79 -4.91 14.31
CA GLY A 405 10.60 -3.51 14.67
C GLY A 405 9.29 -2.94 14.12
N TYR A 406 8.99 -3.18 12.84
CA TYR A 406 7.74 -2.76 12.21
C TYR A 406 6.52 -3.37 12.90
N ALA A 407 6.56 -4.67 13.16
CA ALA A 407 5.46 -5.40 13.78
C ALA A 407 5.18 -4.90 15.18
N LEU A 408 6.22 -4.71 16.01
CA LEU A 408 6.02 -4.18 17.37
C LEU A 408 5.46 -2.75 17.33
N GLY A 409 6.01 -1.87 16.49
CA GLY A 409 5.53 -0.49 16.37
C GLY A 409 4.05 -0.43 15.96
N ARG A 410 3.65 -1.27 15.00
CA ARG A 410 2.26 -1.39 14.57
C ARG A 410 1.34 -1.92 15.68
N CYS A 411 1.76 -2.97 16.40
CA CYS A 411 0.95 -3.56 17.47
C CYS A 411 0.79 -2.59 18.65
N LEU A 412 1.85 -1.89 19.06
CA LEU A 412 1.77 -0.83 20.08
C LEU A 412 0.85 0.33 19.65
N HIS A 413 0.73 0.55 18.34
CA HIS A 413 -0.13 1.60 17.81
C HIS A 413 -1.61 1.22 17.77
N PHE A 414 -1.97 -0.03 17.45
CA PHE A 414 -3.37 -0.42 17.16
C PHE A 414 -3.93 -1.60 17.94
N ASP A 415 -3.12 -2.58 18.29
CA ASP A 415 -3.60 -3.93 18.60
C ASP A 415 -4.05 -4.10 20.06
N ASP A 416 -3.56 -3.24 20.95
CA ASP A 416 -3.82 -3.28 22.39
C ASP A 416 -3.67 -4.66 23.08
N GLU A 417 -2.83 -5.53 22.52
CA GLU A 417 -2.54 -6.90 22.96
C GLU A 417 -3.67 -7.92 22.71
N GLU A 418 -4.59 -7.59 21.82
CA GLU A 418 -5.62 -8.53 21.36
C GLU A 418 -5.03 -9.62 20.46
N PHE A 419 -3.86 -9.38 19.84
CA PHE A 419 -3.27 -10.22 18.80
C PHE A 419 -4.25 -10.46 17.65
N GLY A 420 -5.03 -9.43 17.32
CA GLY A 420 -6.11 -9.50 16.36
C GLY A 420 -5.65 -9.26 14.93
N PRO A 421 -6.53 -8.77 14.05
CA PRO A 421 -6.23 -8.62 12.62
C PRO A 421 -4.97 -7.79 12.34
N PHE A 422 -4.64 -6.80 13.18
CA PHE A 422 -3.42 -6.01 12.99
C PHE A 422 -2.14 -6.84 13.14
N TYR A 423 -2.13 -7.79 14.07
CA TYR A 423 -1.03 -8.71 14.28
C TYR A 423 -1.00 -9.79 13.18
N GLU A 424 -2.14 -10.43 12.94
CA GLU A 424 -2.25 -11.53 11.96
C GLU A 424 -1.83 -11.10 10.55
N GLU A 425 -2.34 -9.97 10.06
CA GLU A 425 -1.96 -9.41 8.75
C GLU A 425 -0.45 -9.12 8.68
N THR A 426 0.14 -8.67 9.77
CA THR A 426 1.58 -8.36 9.82
C THR A 426 2.41 -9.63 9.82
N LEU A 427 1.96 -10.67 10.52
CA LEU A 427 2.59 -11.98 10.52
C LEU A 427 2.49 -12.65 9.14
N THR A 428 1.34 -12.57 8.47
CA THR A 428 1.17 -13.05 7.09
C THR A 428 2.12 -12.33 6.14
N GLY A 429 2.19 -11.00 6.22
CA GLY A 429 3.12 -10.21 5.41
C GLY A 429 4.59 -10.55 5.70
N HIS A 430 4.96 -10.75 6.98
CA HIS A 430 6.29 -11.19 7.36
C HIS A 430 6.66 -12.53 6.71
N ARG A 431 5.78 -13.54 6.83
CA ARG A 431 6.01 -14.88 6.27
C ARG A 431 6.19 -14.81 4.76
N LEU A 432 5.26 -14.17 4.05
CA LEU A 432 5.36 -14.00 2.60
C LEU A 432 6.70 -13.36 2.21
N LEU A 433 7.10 -12.30 2.90
CA LEU A 433 8.35 -11.62 2.56
C LEU A 433 9.60 -12.42 2.96
N THR A 434 9.57 -13.28 3.97
CA THR A 434 10.74 -14.09 4.36
C THR A 434 10.79 -15.47 3.71
N THR A 435 9.72 -15.94 3.05
CA THR A 435 9.67 -17.28 2.47
C THR A 435 9.44 -17.32 0.96
N GLU A 436 8.75 -16.35 0.36
CA GLU A 436 8.45 -16.38 -1.07
C GLU A 436 9.71 -16.13 -1.91
N PRO A 437 10.06 -17.01 -2.88
CA PRO A 437 11.32 -16.91 -3.64
C PRO A 437 11.53 -15.59 -4.38
N GLU A 438 10.46 -14.96 -4.88
CA GLU A 438 10.52 -13.66 -5.56
C GLU A 438 10.43 -12.46 -4.62
N SER A 439 10.43 -12.69 -3.29
CA SER A 439 10.35 -11.63 -2.30
C SER A 439 11.52 -10.66 -2.40
N PRO A 440 11.29 -9.34 -2.27
CA PRO A 440 12.39 -8.39 -2.16
C PRO A 440 13.30 -8.65 -0.96
N TRP A 441 12.81 -9.27 0.12
CA TRP A 441 13.65 -9.52 1.30
C TRP A 441 14.57 -10.73 1.14
N LEU A 442 14.32 -11.59 0.15
CA LEU A 442 15.23 -12.68 -0.22
C LEU A 442 16.14 -12.32 -1.40
N THR A 443 15.66 -11.46 -2.30
CA THR A 443 16.36 -11.12 -3.55
C THR A 443 17.19 -9.85 -3.46
N ILE A 444 16.92 -8.98 -2.47
CA ILE A 444 17.69 -7.74 -2.23
C ILE A 444 18.36 -7.86 -0.86
N PRO A 445 19.68 -7.71 -0.76
CA PRO A 445 20.35 -7.76 0.53
C PRO A 445 19.84 -6.61 1.41
N PHE A 446 19.83 -6.77 2.74
CA PHE A 446 19.40 -5.67 3.61
C PHE A 446 20.38 -4.50 3.55
N ARG A 447 21.69 -4.76 3.65
CA ARG A 447 22.77 -3.77 3.52
C ARG A 447 23.51 -3.93 2.20
N SER A 448 24.14 -2.86 1.70
CA SER A 448 25.06 -2.97 0.57
C SER A 448 26.35 -3.66 1.02
N GLU A 449 27.04 -4.34 0.11
CA GLU A 449 28.46 -4.59 0.34
C GLU A 449 29.18 -3.24 0.36
N GLY A 450 29.56 -2.76 1.54
CA GLY A 450 30.22 -1.47 1.75
C GLY A 450 29.53 -0.50 2.72
N ASP A 451 28.35 -0.84 3.26
CA ASP A 451 27.66 -0.08 4.33
C ASP A 451 28.12 -0.45 5.75
#